data_AF-A0A815TUB7-F1
#
_entry.id   AF-A0A815TUB7-F1
#
_cell.length_a   1.000
_cell.length_b   1.000
_cell.length_c   1.000
_cell.angle_alpha   90.00
_cell.angle_beta   90.00
_cell.angle_gamma   90.00
#
_symmetry.space_group_name_H-M   'P 1'
#
loop_
_entity.id
_entity.type
_entity.pdbx_description
1 polymer ?
#
loop_
_entity_poly.entity_id
_entity_poly.type
_entity_poly.pdbx_seq_one_letter_code
_entity_poly.pdbx_strand_id
1 'polypeptide(L)'
;MEENMEILENMGFIDRELNHQALTQTGNDIGEAIVFLAGSVFFNDDFITPNEQRPTSIFTGSLTADQIEQQQNITLDKTSNNSSNELSMETSNTFTTNAFLNLENRVYRDRWFIPLKREENLGRCLLSATRLAIDGIADQDEHCKKFMEILIPAAFQKLQCSDRVNSWPATVQFGVFDMMQLLVDLIAARLAYSPVPTQLLETLAILFDHDSVFQQKNKNRSYDGSHYDEQLGERLLAKSSLSSFSDSNKNEQYGWLREIINRFVLKDGIQHLKRQFKSEQPLTALEYNALLSPFAQCIDYLFIDKYQQLFSEHTEEALNYVKNLKEEDFKTESASSIFELLTTLRKISSVVWENRVAQMEELHFDILLKMVTLSNFNAKMNSLKELSKMIENRRSIPRDIVSKWIIEHSILSKVLEGDIDQIQYVEKVRTLVDFIAPNILKEDIEMIWKMQHGRSLATVDHLLSLIASAATKFNLEQLNYLIGFIDNSWKTETIPIKEKLIELLGAIGRGCQEDSAARVLEVLWDMAHEDQLHRSMLDHLLHCHLRVFSEGRSYYYALKRDYCRKCMTDLQRNQG
;
A
#
# COMPACT_ATOMS: atom_id res chain seq x y z
N MET A 1 49.37 26.43 -11.89
CA MET A 1 49.19 26.45 -10.43
C MET A 1 48.27 27.60 -10.03
N GLU A 2 48.53 28.85 -10.42
CA GLU A 2 47.63 30.00 -10.15
C GLU A 2 46.19 29.84 -10.68
N GLU A 3 46.00 29.35 -11.92
CA GLU A 3 44.66 29.13 -12.49
C GLU A 3 43.86 28.07 -11.71
N ASN A 4 44.52 26.99 -11.26
CA ASN A 4 43.90 25.95 -10.45
C ASN A 4 43.60 26.43 -9.02
N MET A 5 44.39 27.39 -8.52
CA MET A 5 44.21 28.00 -7.21
C MET A 5 42.99 28.92 -7.19
N GLU A 6 42.79 29.69 -8.25
CA GLU A 6 41.61 30.52 -8.45
C GLU A 6 40.34 29.67 -8.64
N ILE A 7 40.46 28.50 -9.29
CA ILE A 7 39.38 27.51 -9.38
C ILE A 7 39.01 26.94 -8.00
N LEU A 8 39.98 26.60 -7.15
CA LEU A 8 39.71 26.10 -5.79
C LEU A 8 39.08 27.18 -4.90
N GLU A 9 39.52 28.43 -5.02
CA GLU A 9 38.92 29.58 -4.32
C GLU A 9 37.47 29.81 -4.76
N ASN A 10 37.20 29.72 -6.07
CA ASN A 10 35.84 29.83 -6.62
C ASN A 10 34.94 28.64 -6.25
N MET A 11 35.52 27.49 -5.86
CA MET A 11 34.80 26.33 -5.33
C MET A 11 34.57 26.39 -3.81
N GLY A 12 35.04 27.45 -3.13
CA GLY A 12 34.78 27.69 -1.72
C GLY A 12 35.90 27.28 -0.76
N PHE A 13 37.07 26.86 -1.27
CA PHE A 13 38.25 26.63 -0.43
C PHE A 13 38.98 27.97 -0.21
N ILE A 14 38.67 28.65 0.88
CA ILE A 14 39.07 30.05 1.13
C ILE A 14 40.52 30.17 1.66
N ASP A 15 41.09 29.07 2.18
CA ASP A 15 42.46 29.08 2.70
C ASP A 15 43.49 28.84 1.58
N ARG A 16 44.11 29.95 1.17
CA ARG A 16 45.07 29.99 0.08
C ARG A 16 46.35 29.20 0.38
N GLU A 17 46.78 29.11 1.63
CA GLU A 17 48.03 28.42 1.98
C GLU A 17 47.87 26.89 1.96
N LEU A 18 46.71 26.40 2.43
CA LEU A 18 46.33 24.99 2.33
C LEU A 18 46.08 24.56 0.87
N ASN A 19 45.43 25.41 0.06
CA ASN A 19 45.24 25.14 -1.36
C ASN A 19 46.58 25.02 -2.10
N HIS A 20 47.55 25.88 -1.75
CA HIS A 20 48.89 25.80 -2.33
C HIS A 20 49.58 24.50 -1.96
N GLN A 21 49.51 24.09 -0.69
CA GLN A 21 50.11 22.83 -0.23
C GLN A 21 49.46 21.61 -0.89
N ALA A 22 48.12 21.59 -0.99
CA ALA A 22 47.38 20.51 -1.66
C ALA A 22 47.79 20.41 -3.13
N LEU A 23 47.78 21.51 -3.88
CA LEU A 23 48.20 21.53 -5.29
C LEU A 23 49.68 21.20 -5.48
N THR A 24 50.54 21.51 -4.51
CA THR A 24 51.97 21.16 -4.60
C THR A 24 52.20 19.67 -4.34
N GLN A 25 51.46 19.07 -3.40
CA GLN A 25 51.57 17.64 -3.08
C GLN A 25 50.91 16.73 -4.11
N THR A 26 49.83 17.19 -4.75
CA THR A 26 49.10 16.41 -5.78
C THR A 26 49.61 16.64 -7.20
N GLY A 27 50.75 17.33 -7.38
CA GLY A 27 51.32 17.59 -8.70
C GLY A 27 50.46 18.51 -9.57
N ASN A 28 49.72 19.44 -8.94
CA ASN A 28 48.84 20.43 -9.54
C ASN A 28 47.58 19.86 -10.21
N ASP A 29 47.16 18.64 -9.83
CA ASP A 29 45.86 18.05 -10.20
C ASP A 29 44.74 18.55 -9.26
N ILE A 30 43.71 19.20 -9.84
CA ILE A 30 42.58 19.77 -9.11
C ILE A 30 41.71 18.69 -8.46
N GLY A 31 41.48 17.56 -9.13
CA GLY A 31 40.58 16.52 -8.62
C GLY A 31 41.12 15.89 -7.35
N GLU A 32 42.41 15.54 -7.35
CA GLU A 32 43.12 15.02 -6.19
C GLU A 32 43.29 16.08 -5.09
N ALA A 33 43.55 17.34 -5.47
CA ALA A 33 43.66 18.44 -4.50
C ALA A 33 42.34 18.71 -3.76
N ILE A 34 41.20 18.62 -4.43
CA ILE A 34 39.87 18.76 -3.80
C ILE A 34 39.62 17.61 -2.82
N VAL A 35 40.01 16.38 -3.16
CA VAL A 35 39.88 15.23 -2.26
C VAL A 35 40.78 15.39 -1.03
N PHE A 36 42.01 15.88 -1.23
CA PHE A 36 42.96 16.16 -0.15
C PHE A 36 42.44 17.25 0.80
N LEU A 37 41.89 18.34 0.25
CA LEU A 37 41.33 19.46 1.00
C LEU A 37 40.00 19.12 1.67
N ALA A 38 39.15 18.29 1.05
CA ALA A 38 37.93 17.80 1.67
C ALA A 38 38.20 16.80 2.80
N GLY A 39 39.28 16.02 2.70
CA GLY A 39 39.68 15.05 3.72
C GLY A 39 40.29 15.68 4.98
N SER A 40 40.98 16.82 4.85
CA SER A 40 41.62 17.51 5.99
C SER A 40 40.64 18.27 6.89
N VAL A 41 39.42 18.56 6.41
CA VAL A 41 38.37 19.24 7.20
C VAL A 41 37.72 18.32 8.25
N PHE A 42 37.92 17.00 8.18
CA PHE A 42 37.26 16.03 9.06
C PHE A 42 38.09 15.52 10.25
N PHE A 43 39.32 15.99 10.45
CA PHE A 43 40.17 15.55 11.56
C PHE A 43 40.85 16.73 12.24
N ASN A 44 40.08 17.42 13.08
CA ASN A 44 40.60 18.11 14.26
C ASN A 44 39.47 18.17 15.29
N ASP A 45 39.30 17.09 16.04
CA ASP A 45 39.16 17.22 17.50
C ASP A 45 39.60 15.93 18.18
N ASP A 46 40.43 16.13 19.20
CA ASP A 46 41.22 15.15 19.91
C ASP A 46 40.43 14.51 21.08
N PHE A 47 40.79 13.25 21.38
CA PHE A 47 40.59 12.48 22.63
C PHE A 47 39.35 11.57 22.88
N ILE A 48 39.62 10.27 22.65
CA ILE A 48 39.39 9.04 23.47
C ILE A 48 38.51 7.93 22.82
N THR A 49 39.19 6.81 22.53
CA THR A 49 38.76 5.47 22.05
C THR A 49 38.55 4.50 23.25
N PRO A 50 38.29 3.17 23.07
CA PRO A 50 37.38 2.43 22.18
C PRO A 50 36.57 1.31 22.92
N ASN A 51 35.46 0.80 22.37
CA ASN A 51 35.36 -0.64 21.99
C ASN A 51 34.08 -1.03 21.22
N GLU A 52 34.25 -2.02 20.36
CA GLU A 52 33.41 -2.46 19.24
C GLU A 52 32.25 -3.41 19.60
N GLN A 53 31.16 -3.38 18.81
CA GLN A 53 30.57 -4.55 18.11
C GLN A 53 29.45 -4.15 17.11
N ARG A 54 29.56 -4.68 15.86
CA ARG A 54 28.74 -4.51 14.62
C ARG A 54 27.34 -5.20 14.67
N PRO A 55 26.52 -5.19 13.59
CA PRO A 55 26.06 -4.11 12.71
C PRO A 55 24.51 -4.07 12.57
N THR A 56 23.89 -2.90 12.48
CA THR A 56 22.54 -2.74 11.90
C THR A 56 22.56 -1.54 10.96
N SER A 57 22.32 -1.77 9.68
CA SER A 57 22.24 -0.71 8.68
C SER A 57 20.89 0.01 8.82
N ILE A 58 20.93 1.16 9.50
CA ILE A 58 19.92 2.22 9.43
C ILE A 58 20.62 3.38 8.73
N PHE A 59 20.22 3.72 7.51
CA PHE A 59 20.65 4.95 6.85
C PHE A 59 19.51 5.96 6.89
N THR A 60 19.54 6.82 7.91
CA THR A 60 18.86 8.11 7.93
C THR A 60 19.90 9.18 7.60
N GLY A 61 19.92 9.66 6.36
CA GLY A 61 20.69 10.84 5.98
C GLY A 61 19.78 12.07 6.04
N SER A 62 19.96 12.94 7.04
CA SER A 62 19.40 14.29 7.05
C SER A 62 20.21 15.19 6.12
N LEU A 63 19.55 16.14 5.45
CA LEU A 63 20.20 17.14 4.59
C LEU A 63 20.98 18.16 5.44
N THR A 64 22.10 18.65 4.93
CA THR A 64 22.97 19.66 5.58
C THR A 64 22.47 21.09 5.34
N ALA A 65 22.92 22.03 6.18
CA ALA A 65 22.48 23.43 6.18
C ALA A 65 22.64 24.15 4.83
N ASP A 66 23.65 23.80 4.03
CA ASP A 66 23.88 24.41 2.71
C ASP A 66 22.82 24.03 1.66
N GLN A 67 22.10 22.91 1.87
CA GLN A 67 20.98 22.51 1.02
C GLN A 67 19.67 23.23 1.39
N ILE A 68 19.64 23.91 2.54
CA ILE A 68 18.55 24.81 2.97
C ILE A 68 18.76 26.21 2.37
N GLU A 69 20.01 26.67 2.20
CA GLU A 69 20.32 27.98 1.61
C GLU A 69 20.00 28.09 0.11
N GLN A 70 20.12 27.00 -0.67
CA GLN A 70 19.67 26.99 -2.07
C GLN A 70 18.13 27.10 -2.22
N GLN A 71 17.38 26.99 -1.12
CA GLN A 71 15.94 27.26 -1.09
C GLN A 71 15.58 28.68 -0.59
N GLN A 72 16.55 29.49 -0.16
CA GLN A 72 16.30 30.79 0.49
C GLN A 72 16.69 32.04 -0.30
N ASN A 73 17.45 31.96 -1.40
CA ASN A 73 17.82 33.16 -2.15
C ASN A 73 17.02 33.32 -3.46
N ILE A 74 15.95 34.13 -3.39
CA ILE A 74 15.64 35.29 -4.26
C ILE A 74 14.43 35.99 -3.60
N THR A 75 14.66 36.99 -2.77
CA THR A 75 13.76 38.15 -2.61
C THR A 75 14.54 39.31 -2.01
N LEU A 76 14.81 40.33 -2.83
CA LEU A 76 15.00 41.76 -2.57
C LEU A 76 15.14 42.33 -3.99
N ASP A 77 14.11 42.92 -4.60
CA ASP A 77 13.78 44.31 -4.39
C ASP A 77 12.30 44.63 -4.67
N LYS A 78 11.70 45.45 -3.79
CA LYS A 78 10.60 46.32 -4.14
C LYS A 78 11.10 47.76 -4.06
N THR A 79 11.12 48.47 -5.19
CA THR A 79 10.79 49.90 -5.27
C THR A 79 10.54 50.33 -6.72
N SER A 80 9.27 50.66 -6.98
CA SER A 80 8.80 51.82 -7.75
C SER A 80 8.97 51.89 -9.28
N ASN A 81 7.78 51.97 -9.90
CA ASN A 81 7.38 52.73 -11.09
C ASN A 81 7.12 52.00 -12.43
N ASN A 82 5.93 52.35 -12.93
CA ASN A 82 5.38 52.31 -14.29
C ASN A 82 4.69 51.01 -14.76
N SER A 83 3.37 51.04 -14.58
CA SER A 83 2.34 50.88 -15.62
C SER A 83 2.73 50.21 -16.93
N SER A 84 1.85 49.29 -17.35
CA SER A 84 1.79 48.59 -18.64
C SER A 84 2.87 47.53 -18.87
N ASN A 85 2.59 46.32 -18.42
CA ASN A 85 2.99 45.08 -19.08
C ASN A 85 2.13 43.93 -18.55
N GLU A 86 0.86 43.92 -18.97
CA GLU A 86 0.15 42.65 -19.13
C GLU A 86 0.91 41.86 -20.21
N LEU A 87 1.80 40.95 -19.78
CA LEU A 87 2.40 39.99 -20.69
C LEU A 87 1.26 39.10 -21.21
N SER A 88 0.90 39.34 -22.46
CA SER A 88 0.09 38.48 -23.31
C SER A 88 0.51 37.02 -23.17
N MET A 89 -0.25 36.25 -22.39
CA MET A 89 -0.27 34.80 -22.53
C MET A 89 -0.67 34.50 -23.97
N GLU A 90 0.23 33.90 -24.74
CA GLU A 90 -0.06 33.41 -26.07
C GLU A 90 -1.33 32.55 -26.00
N THR A 91 -2.36 33.00 -26.68
CA THR A 91 -3.64 32.32 -26.91
C THR A 91 -3.46 31.13 -27.85
N SER A 92 -2.42 30.30 -27.68
CA SER A 92 -2.27 29.08 -28.45
C SER A 92 -3.21 28.00 -27.89
N ASN A 93 -4.06 27.41 -28.74
CA ASN A 93 -4.91 26.26 -28.41
C ASN A 93 -4.10 24.94 -28.37
N THR A 94 -2.82 24.99 -27.98
CA THR A 94 -1.90 23.86 -28.03
C THR A 94 -1.38 23.53 -26.64
N PHE A 95 -1.30 22.24 -26.31
CA PHE A 95 -0.74 21.78 -25.05
C PHE A 95 0.76 22.13 -24.94
N THR A 96 1.24 22.39 -23.73
CA THR A 96 2.64 22.75 -23.48
C THR A 96 3.59 21.54 -23.49
N THR A 97 3.81 20.92 -24.65
CA THR A 97 4.58 19.66 -24.80
C THR A 97 6.00 19.72 -24.21
N ASN A 98 6.72 20.84 -24.39
CA ASN A 98 8.07 20.98 -23.82
C ASN A 98 8.08 20.98 -22.29
N ALA A 99 7.05 21.56 -21.66
CA ALA A 99 6.92 21.54 -20.20
C ALA A 99 6.59 20.14 -19.70
N PHE A 100 5.75 19.41 -20.44
CA PHE A 100 5.39 18.02 -20.15
C PHE A 100 6.60 17.09 -20.19
N LEU A 101 7.37 17.08 -21.28
CA LEU A 101 8.53 16.19 -21.42
C LEU A 101 9.61 16.45 -20.35
N ASN A 102 9.80 17.72 -19.97
CA ASN A 102 10.71 18.08 -18.89
C ASN A 102 10.20 17.64 -17.52
N LEU A 103 8.89 17.62 -17.31
CA LEU A 103 8.28 17.15 -16.06
C LEU A 103 8.33 15.62 -15.96
N GLU A 104 8.01 14.91 -17.04
CA GLU A 104 8.06 13.45 -17.12
C GLU A 104 9.42 12.90 -16.70
N ASN A 105 10.50 13.46 -17.27
CA ASN A 105 11.88 13.08 -16.93
C ASN A 105 12.27 13.34 -15.47
N ARG A 106 11.56 14.20 -14.74
CA ARG A 106 11.85 14.53 -13.33
C ARG A 106 10.98 13.74 -12.36
N VAL A 107 9.75 13.39 -12.75
CA VAL A 107 8.83 12.61 -11.92
C VAL A 107 9.33 11.18 -11.77
N TYR A 108 9.86 10.55 -12.83
CA TYR A 108 10.23 9.13 -12.80
C TYR A 108 11.64 8.81 -12.28
N ARG A 109 12.42 9.81 -11.84
CA ARG A 109 13.73 9.57 -11.22
C ARG A 109 13.60 9.10 -9.77
N ASP A 110 14.59 8.33 -9.29
CA ASP A 110 14.68 7.89 -7.89
C ASP A 110 14.69 9.09 -6.92
N ARG A 111 15.53 10.09 -7.24
CA ARG A 111 15.49 11.42 -6.61
C ARG A 111 14.63 12.36 -7.44
N TRP A 112 13.32 12.20 -7.32
CA TRP A 112 12.35 13.04 -8.02
C TRP A 112 12.32 14.47 -7.47
N PHE A 113 12.04 15.42 -8.37
CA PHE A 113 11.85 16.84 -8.09
C PHE A 113 10.72 17.39 -8.96
N ILE A 114 9.64 17.86 -8.34
CA ILE A 114 8.47 18.39 -9.03
C ILE A 114 8.45 19.90 -8.84
N PRO A 115 8.58 20.71 -9.91
CA PRO A 115 8.41 22.16 -9.85
C PRO A 115 6.97 22.53 -9.49
N LEU A 116 6.79 23.47 -8.56
CA LEU A 116 5.49 23.76 -7.93
C LEU A 116 4.98 25.20 -8.15
N LYS A 117 5.70 26.04 -8.89
CA LYS A 117 5.19 27.38 -9.24
C LYS A 117 4.26 27.30 -10.45
N ARG A 118 3.31 28.24 -10.56
CA ARG A 118 2.35 28.32 -11.67
C ARG A 118 3.03 28.47 -13.03
N GLU A 119 4.15 29.20 -13.05
CA GLU A 119 4.95 29.48 -14.24
C GLU A 119 5.93 28.34 -14.59
N GLU A 120 6.08 27.36 -13.70
CA GLU A 120 6.95 26.20 -13.91
C GLU A 120 6.21 25.03 -14.59
N ASN A 121 6.92 23.92 -14.82
CA ASN A 121 6.45 22.84 -15.69
C ASN A 121 5.08 22.26 -15.29
N LEU A 122 4.86 21.96 -14.01
CA LEU A 122 3.58 21.38 -13.55
C LEU A 122 2.44 22.40 -13.68
N GLY A 123 2.63 23.62 -13.20
CA GLY A 123 1.63 24.69 -13.28
C GLY A 123 1.23 25.01 -14.72
N ARG A 124 2.20 25.11 -15.64
CA ARG A 124 1.94 25.34 -17.07
C ARG A 124 1.18 24.19 -17.72
N CYS A 125 1.53 22.94 -17.39
CA CYS A 125 0.80 21.78 -17.91
C CYS A 125 -0.64 21.75 -17.38
N LEU A 126 -0.87 22.00 -16.09
CA LEU A 126 -2.20 22.05 -15.49
C LEU A 126 -3.06 23.15 -16.12
N LEU A 127 -2.52 24.37 -16.27
CA LEU A 127 -3.23 25.49 -16.87
C LEU A 127 -3.58 25.24 -18.35
N SER A 128 -2.63 24.73 -19.15
CA SER A 128 -2.92 24.46 -20.56
C SER A 128 -3.88 23.28 -20.74
N ALA A 129 -3.74 22.21 -19.96
CA ALA A 129 -4.70 21.10 -19.95
C ALA A 129 -6.10 21.58 -19.55
N THR A 130 -6.21 22.47 -18.55
CA THR A 130 -7.51 23.02 -18.11
C THR A 130 -8.18 23.77 -19.24
N ARG A 131 -7.44 24.60 -19.99
CA ARG A 131 -7.97 25.31 -21.16
C ARG A 131 -8.47 24.32 -22.23
N LEU A 132 -7.66 23.34 -22.59
CA LEU A 132 -8.06 22.33 -23.59
C LEU A 132 -9.26 21.50 -23.11
N ALA A 133 -9.37 21.26 -21.80
CA ALA A 133 -10.50 20.55 -21.21
C ALA A 133 -11.78 21.37 -21.28
N ILE A 134 -11.71 22.69 -21.00
CA ILE A 134 -12.85 23.61 -21.17
C ILE A 134 -13.30 23.66 -22.64
N ASP A 135 -12.36 23.61 -23.59
CA ASP A 135 -12.65 23.61 -25.02
C ASP A 135 -13.12 22.23 -25.55
N GLY A 136 -13.10 21.18 -24.72
CA GLY A 136 -13.51 19.82 -25.10
C GLY A 136 -12.54 19.10 -26.05
N ILE A 137 -11.30 19.59 -26.16
CA ILE A 137 -10.27 19.05 -27.08
C ILE A 137 -9.08 18.40 -26.36
N ALA A 138 -9.09 18.35 -25.02
CA ALA A 138 -7.99 17.78 -24.22
C ALA A 138 -7.63 16.33 -24.59
N ASP A 139 -8.61 15.49 -24.91
CA ASP A 139 -8.37 14.09 -25.26
C ASP A 139 -7.85 13.90 -26.70
N GLN A 140 -7.91 14.95 -27.53
CA GLN A 140 -7.41 14.93 -28.91
C GLN A 140 -5.88 15.13 -28.96
N ASP A 141 -5.32 15.80 -27.94
CA ASP A 141 -3.87 15.98 -27.81
C ASP A 141 -3.25 14.81 -27.04
N GLU A 142 -2.36 14.06 -27.69
CA GLU A 142 -1.74 12.86 -27.12
C GLU A 142 -0.92 13.16 -25.85
N HIS A 143 -0.24 14.31 -25.80
CA HIS A 143 0.58 14.68 -24.63
C HIS A 143 -0.31 15.15 -23.48
N CYS A 144 -1.38 15.90 -23.76
CA CYS A 144 -2.37 16.28 -22.77
C CYS A 144 -3.07 15.04 -22.18
N LYS A 145 -3.43 14.07 -23.03
CA LYS A 145 -4.01 12.80 -22.58
C LYS A 145 -3.05 12.02 -21.68
N LYS A 146 -1.80 11.81 -22.11
CA LYS A 146 -0.76 11.16 -21.26
C LYS A 146 -0.50 11.93 -19.96
N PHE A 147 -0.53 13.24 -20.01
CA PHE A 147 -0.41 14.08 -18.81
C PHE A 147 -1.55 13.80 -17.82
N MET A 148 -2.80 13.74 -18.29
CA MET A 148 -3.98 13.47 -17.46
C MET A 148 -4.05 12.03 -16.94
N GLU A 149 -3.74 11.04 -17.78
CA GLU A 149 -3.94 9.63 -17.46
C GLU A 149 -2.75 8.98 -16.74
N ILE A 150 -1.53 9.49 -16.94
CA ILE A 150 -0.31 8.83 -16.47
C ILE A 150 0.50 9.73 -15.55
N LEU A 151 0.81 10.96 -15.98
CA LEU A 151 1.74 11.81 -15.24
C LEU A 151 1.11 12.43 -13.99
N ILE A 152 -0.13 12.91 -14.07
CA ILE A 152 -0.86 13.48 -12.92
C ILE A 152 -0.99 12.46 -11.78
N PRO A 153 -1.49 11.23 -12.00
CA PRO A 153 -1.56 10.22 -10.95
C PRO A 153 -0.20 9.97 -10.29
N ALA A 154 0.86 9.78 -11.09
CA ALA A 154 2.20 9.52 -10.57
C ALA A 154 2.78 10.71 -9.78
N ALA A 155 2.58 11.93 -10.25
CA ALA A 155 3.06 13.14 -9.59
C ALA A 155 2.34 13.38 -8.28
N PHE A 156 1.00 13.34 -8.27
CA PHE A 156 0.21 13.64 -7.08
C PHE A 156 0.25 12.51 -6.04
N GLN A 157 0.45 11.25 -6.45
CA GLN A 157 0.76 10.18 -5.49
C GLN A 157 2.03 10.50 -4.68
N LYS A 158 3.08 11.03 -5.33
CA LYS A 158 4.31 11.45 -4.63
C LYS A 158 4.11 12.71 -3.79
N LEU A 159 3.33 13.68 -4.28
CA LEU A 159 3.07 14.93 -3.55
C LEU A 159 2.14 14.76 -2.34
N GLN A 160 1.25 13.77 -2.36
CA GLN A 160 0.24 13.57 -1.32
C GLN A 160 0.58 12.45 -0.34
N CYS A 161 1.27 11.39 -0.79
CA CYS A 161 1.45 10.16 -0.01
C CYS A 161 2.90 9.81 0.36
N SER A 162 3.91 10.54 -0.15
CA SER A 162 5.31 10.25 0.18
C SER A 162 5.67 10.71 1.60
N ASP A 163 6.44 9.93 2.34
CA ASP A 163 6.96 10.33 3.66
C ASP A 163 7.77 11.63 3.63
N ARG A 164 8.38 11.96 2.47
CA ARG A 164 9.12 13.21 2.24
C ARG A 164 8.26 14.46 2.46
N VAL A 165 6.93 14.33 2.31
CA VAL A 165 5.99 15.43 2.55
C VAL A 165 6.12 15.96 3.97
N ASN A 166 6.42 15.10 4.96
CA ASN A 166 6.56 15.53 6.34
C ASN A 166 7.79 16.43 6.59
N SER A 167 8.84 16.29 5.80
CA SER A 167 10.09 17.03 5.94
C SER A 167 10.13 18.33 5.13
N TRP A 168 9.13 18.60 4.30
CA TRP A 168 9.15 19.79 3.45
C TRP A 168 8.86 21.09 4.19
N PRO A 169 9.53 22.19 3.82
CA PRO A 169 9.26 23.51 4.37
C PRO A 169 7.88 24.02 3.96
N ALA A 170 7.36 25.00 4.71
CA ALA A 170 6.04 25.55 4.47
C ALA A 170 5.85 26.08 3.03
N THR A 171 6.87 26.69 2.43
CA THR A 171 6.85 27.19 1.05
C THR A 171 6.51 26.11 0.03
N VAL A 172 7.10 24.93 0.18
CA VAL A 172 6.82 23.76 -0.67
C VAL A 172 5.41 23.24 -0.41
N GLN A 173 4.95 23.21 0.85
CA GLN A 173 3.57 22.82 1.17
C GLN A 173 2.53 23.73 0.49
N PHE A 174 2.76 25.05 0.53
CA PHE A 174 1.91 26.02 -0.18
C PHE A 174 1.96 25.84 -1.70
N GLY A 175 3.14 25.55 -2.26
CA GLY A 175 3.28 25.23 -3.68
C GLY A 175 2.48 23.99 -4.09
N VAL A 176 2.53 22.92 -3.28
CA VAL A 176 1.70 21.72 -3.51
C VAL A 176 0.22 22.06 -3.45
N PHE A 177 -0.19 22.84 -2.45
CA PHE A 177 -1.58 23.27 -2.31
C PHE A 177 -2.08 24.07 -3.52
N ASP A 178 -1.26 24.98 -4.04
CA ASP A 178 -1.58 25.75 -5.26
C ASP A 178 -1.71 24.84 -6.50
N MET A 179 -0.87 23.82 -6.62
CA MET A 179 -0.99 22.83 -7.70
C MET A 179 -2.24 21.95 -7.54
N MET A 180 -2.64 21.61 -6.31
CA MET A 180 -3.90 20.89 -6.06
C MET A 180 -5.10 21.72 -6.52
N GLN A 181 -5.09 23.02 -6.25
CA GLN A 181 -6.12 23.95 -6.69
C GLN A 181 -6.26 23.99 -8.22
N LEU A 182 -5.14 24.07 -8.94
CA LEU A 182 -5.14 23.99 -10.41
C LEU A 182 -5.60 22.63 -10.94
N LEU A 183 -5.22 21.54 -10.25
CA LEU A 183 -5.67 20.20 -10.63
C LEU A 183 -7.18 20.05 -10.44
N VAL A 184 -7.76 20.57 -9.36
CA VAL A 184 -9.23 20.53 -9.18
C VAL A 184 -9.96 21.27 -10.30
N ASP A 185 -9.43 22.41 -10.76
CA ASP A 185 -10.01 23.13 -11.89
C ASP A 185 -9.97 22.30 -13.18
N LEU A 186 -8.86 21.63 -13.47
CA LEU A 186 -8.71 20.70 -14.59
C LEU A 186 -9.73 19.55 -14.50
N ILE A 187 -9.83 18.89 -13.34
CA ILE A 187 -10.71 17.74 -13.14
C ILE A 187 -12.17 18.16 -13.34
N ALA A 188 -12.58 19.28 -12.74
CA ALA A 188 -13.94 19.80 -12.88
C ALA A 188 -14.27 20.15 -14.34
N ALA A 189 -13.33 20.73 -15.08
CA ALA A 189 -13.50 21.04 -16.51
C ALA A 189 -13.59 19.76 -17.36
N ARG A 190 -12.66 18.81 -17.19
CA ARG A 190 -12.64 17.57 -17.98
C ARG A 190 -13.87 16.69 -17.71
N LEU A 191 -14.42 16.72 -16.50
CA LEU A 191 -15.60 15.94 -16.13
C LEU A 191 -16.87 16.33 -16.91
N ALA A 192 -16.88 17.46 -17.61
CA ALA A 192 -18.01 17.86 -18.45
C ALA A 192 -18.21 16.98 -19.71
N TYR A 193 -17.19 16.20 -20.09
CA TYR A 193 -17.13 15.44 -21.33
C TYR A 193 -17.01 13.93 -21.07
N SER A 194 -17.53 13.11 -22.00
CA SER A 194 -17.40 11.65 -21.98
C SER A 194 -16.17 11.18 -22.77
N PRO A 195 -15.53 10.05 -22.41
CA PRO A 195 -15.86 9.14 -21.30
C PRO A 195 -15.46 9.72 -19.93
N VAL A 196 -15.91 9.04 -18.86
CA VAL A 196 -15.58 9.40 -17.47
C VAL A 196 -14.05 9.39 -17.29
N PRO A 197 -13.43 10.48 -16.80
CA PRO A 197 -11.98 10.55 -16.64
C PRO A 197 -11.53 9.83 -15.35
N THR A 198 -11.53 8.50 -15.37
CA THR A 198 -11.30 7.63 -14.20
C THR A 198 -10.00 7.95 -13.46
N GLN A 199 -8.87 8.06 -14.15
CA GLN A 199 -7.55 8.35 -13.56
C GLN A 199 -7.49 9.71 -12.85
N LEU A 200 -8.17 10.71 -13.40
CA LEU A 200 -8.26 12.04 -12.78
C LEU A 200 -9.13 12.01 -11.51
N LEU A 201 -10.22 11.25 -11.53
CA LEU A 201 -11.10 11.10 -10.37
C LEU A 201 -10.46 10.24 -9.26
N GLU A 202 -9.72 9.20 -9.61
CA GLU A 202 -8.87 8.46 -8.65
C GLU A 202 -7.85 9.38 -7.99
N THR A 203 -7.24 10.28 -8.77
CA THR A 203 -6.35 11.31 -8.22
C THR A 203 -7.12 12.29 -7.32
N LEU A 204 -8.34 12.71 -7.69
CA LEU A 204 -9.21 13.54 -6.84
C LEU A 204 -9.49 12.86 -5.50
N ALA A 205 -9.68 11.55 -5.48
CA ALA A 205 -9.89 10.79 -4.24
C ALA A 205 -8.68 10.88 -3.31
N ILE A 206 -7.45 10.85 -3.83
CA ILE A 206 -6.23 11.07 -3.04
C ILE A 206 -6.19 12.50 -2.47
N LEU A 207 -6.57 13.51 -3.26
CA LEU A 207 -6.60 14.90 -2.80
C LEU A 207 -7.64 15.12 -1.69
N PHE A 208 -8.76 14.39 -1.76
CA PHE A 208 -9.85 14.44 -0.79
C PHE A 208 -9.63 13.54 0.44
N ASP A 209 -8.60 12.70 0.43
CA ASP A 209 -8.29 11.79 1.52
C ASP A 209 -7.65 12.52 2.71
N HIS A 210 -8.42 12.65 3.79
CA HIS A 210 -7.99 13.25 5.04
C HIS A 210 -6.87 12.44 5.74
N ASP A 211 -6.73 11.15 5.43
CA ASP A 211 -5.65 10.29 5.94
C ASP A 211 -4.36 10.38 5.13
N SER A 212 -4.36 11.10 3.99
CA SER A 212 -3.14 11.30 3.21
C SER A 212 -2.06 12.04 4.00
N VAL A 213 -0.79 11.74 3.72
CA VAL A 213 0.36 12.30 4.43
C VAL A 213 0.34 13.84 4.37
N PHE A 214 -0.01 14.40 3.21
CA PHE A 214 -0.12 15.84 3.03
C PHE A 214 -1.23 16.48 3.88
N GLN A 215 -2.43 15.88 3.90
CA GLN A 215 -3.53 16.41 4.69
C GLN A 215 -3.25 16.29 6.19
N GLN A 216 -2.67 15.17 6.64
CA GLN A 216 -2.24 14.97 8.03
C GLN A 216 -1.16 15.99 8.46
N LYS A 217 -0.18 16.25 7.59
CA LYS A 217 0.87 17.27 7.83
C LYS A 217 0.29 18.67 7.98
N ASN A 218 -0.73 18.99 7.19
CA ASN A 218 -1.35 20.33 7.13
C ASN A 218 -2.67 20.41 7.90
N LYS A 219 -2.98 19.46 8.79
CA LYS A 219 -4.25 19.38 9.50
C LYS A 219 -4.61 20.61 10.33
N ASN A 220 -3.62 21.38 10.80
CA ASN A 220 -3.85 22.57 11.62
C ASN A 220 -3.95 23.87 10.79
N ARG A 221 -3.93 23.78 9.46
CA ARG A 221 -4.11 24.96 8.60
C ARG A 221 -5.56 25.44 8.70
N SER A 222 -5.72 26.73 8.99
CA SER A 222 -7.01 27.39 9.07
C SER A 222 -7.69 27.43 7.71
N TYR A 223 -9.02 27.54 7.74
CA TYR A 223 -9.83 27.69 6.54
C TYR A 223 -9.91 29.17 6.17
N ASP A 224 -9.26 29.58 5.08
CA ASP A 224 -9.38 30.96 4.55
C ASP A 224 -10.55 31.03 3.55
N GLY A 225 -11.75 30.87 4.10
CA GLY A 225 -12.98 30.56 3.35
C GLY A 225 -13.77 31.73 2.81
N SER A 226 -13.41 32.96 3.14
CA SER A 226 -14.23 34.17 2.90
C SER A 226 -14.81 34.24 1.48
N HIS A 227 -13.97 33.99 0.47
CA HIS A 227 -14.36 33.95 -0.94
C HIS A 227 -15.38 32.85 -1.28
N TYR A 228 -15.19 31.64 -0.75
CA TYR A 228 -16.09 30.52 -1.02
C TYR A 228 -17.40 30.68 -0.25
N ASP A 229 -17.34 31.20 0.97
CA ASP A 229 -18.51 31.42 1.80
C ASP A 229 -19.44 32.47 1.16
N GLU A 230 -18.88 33.53 0.58
CA GLU A 230 -19.61 34.55 -0.18
C GLU A 230 -20.22 34.01 -1.48
N GLN A 231 -19.45 33.25 -2.28
CA GLN A 231 -19.90 32.81 -3.61
C GLN A 231 -20.82 31.58 -3.58
N LEU A 232 -20.57 30.66 -2.65
CA LEU A 232 -21.35 29.44 -2.54
C LEU A 232 -22.53 29.62 -1.58
N GLY A 233 -22.37 30.37 -0.48
CA GLY A 233 -23.43 30.54 0.52
C GLY A 233 -24.05 29.21 0.93
N GLU A 234 -25.35 29.03 0.68
CA GLU A 234 -26.05 27.77 0.95
C GLU A 234 -25.56 26.57 0.11
N ARG A 235 -24.80 26.78 -0.97
CA ARG A 235 -24.15 25.72 -1.76
C ARG A 235 -22.84 25.22 -1.14
N LEU A 236 -22.36 25.78 -0.03
CA LEU A 236 -21.17 25.27 0.68
C LEU A 236 -21.35 23.81 1.09
N LEU A 237 -20.34 22.99 0.78
CA LEU A 237 -20.41 21.53 0.91
C LEU A 237 -19.51 20.98 2.01
N ALA A 238 -18.41 21.66 2.34
CA ALA A 238 -17.49 21.21 3.40
C ALA A 238 -17.81 21.83 4.77
N LYS A 239 -17.97 20.99 5.81
CA LYS A 239 -18.20 21.37 7.22
C LYS A 239 -16.90 21.31 8.05
N SER A 240 -16.91 21.94 9.23
CA SER A 240 -15.89 21.66 10.25
C SER A 240 -16.15 20.30 10.91
N SER A 241 -15.08 19.59 11.27
CA SER A 241 -15.07 18.18 11.69
C SER A 241 -15.87 17.89 12.97
N LEU A 242 -16.19 18.89 13.81
CA LEU A 242 -17.02 18.71 15.01
C LEU A 242 -18.09 19.80 15.10
N SER A 243 -19.29 19.52 14.60
CA SER A 243 -20.50 20.31 14.90
C SER A 243 -21.36 19.72 16.02
N SER A 244 -20.93 18.61 16.63
CA SER A 244 -21.54 18.09 17.86
C SER A 244 -20.91 18.74 19.08
N PHE A 245 -21.50 19.84 19.52
CA PHE A 245 -21.45 20.49 20.84
C PHE A 245 -20.06 20.65 21.54
N SER A 246 -19.76 21.92 21.85
CA SER A 246 -18.77 22.44 22.82
C SER A 246 -17.29 22.13 22.59
N ASP A 247 -16.57 23.06 21.93
CA ASP A 247 -15.32 23.66 22.43
C ASP A 247 -14.71 24.61 21.39
N SER A 248 -14.86 25.91 21.62
CA SER A 248 -14.56 27.01 20.67
C SER A 248 -13.08 27.23 20.31
N ASN A 249 -12.15 26.33 20.67
CA ASN A 249 -10.71 26.50 20.41
C ASN A 249 -10.03 25.31 19.70
N LYS A 250 -10.75 24.25 19.31
CA LYS A 250 -10.21 23.13 18.48
C LYS A 250 -10.84 23.06 17.07
N ASN A 251 -11.57 24.10 16.67
CA ASN A 251 -12.63 24.06 15.67
C ASN A 251 -12.25 24.17 14.18
N GLU A 252 -10.97 24.13 13.81
CA GLU A 252 -10.57 24.35 12.40
C GLU A 252 -9.46 23.40 11.94
N GLN A 253 -9.71 22.09 12.02
CA GLN A 253 -8.81 21.14 11.38
C GLN A 253 -9.17 20.95 9.90
N TYR A 254 -8.15 20.68 9.09
CA TYR A 254 -8.24 20.40 7.65
C TYR A 254 -8.82 21.56 6.81
N GLY A 255 -8.43 22.80 7.08
CA GLY A 255 -8.88 23.98 6.33
C GLY A 255 -8.60 23.89 4.82
N TRP A 256 -7.41 23.44 4.43
CA TRP A 256 -7.03 23.25 3.03
C TRP A 256 -7.84 22.18 2.31
N LEU A 257 -8.15 21.06 2.98
CA LEU A 257 -9.04 20.04 2.42
C LEU A 257 -10.42 20.61 2.13
N ARG A 258 -10.99 21.37 3.08
CA ARG A 258 -12.29 22.03 2.91
C ARG A 258 -12.29 23.00 1.73
N GLU A 259 -11.21 23.74 1.56
CA GLU A 259 -11.05 24.67 0.43
C GLU A 259 -11.02 23.95 -0.92
N ILE A 260 -10.27 22.85 -1.00
CA ILE A 260 -10.15 22.04 -2.22
C ILE A 260 -11.49 21.40 -2.60
N ILE A 261 -12.24 20.91 -1.61
CA ILE A 261 -13.61 20.42 -1.82
C ILE A 261 -14.51 21.55 -2.33
N ASN A 262 -14.53 22.70 -1.66
CA ASN A 262 -15.38 23.83 -2.04
C ASN A 262 -15.01 24.41 -3.42
N ARG A 263 -13.72 24.36 -3.81
CA ARG A 263 -13.28 24.75 -5.15
C ARG A 263 -13.84 23.83 -6.24
N PHE A 264 -13.87 22.52 -6.00
CA PHE A 264 -14.49 21.57 -6.93
C PHE A 264 -15.97 21.91 -7.18
N VAL A 265 -16.68 22.33 -6.13
CA VAL A 265 -18.08 22.76 -6.20
C VAL A 265 -18.23 24.07 -6.97
N LEU A 266 -17.35 25.03 -6.71
CA LEU A 266 -17.34 26.33 -7.38
C LEU A 266 -17.12 26.20 -8.89
N LYS A 267 -16.34 25.21 -9.32
CA LYS A 267 -16.08 24.90 -10.73
C LYS A 267 -17.12 23.97 -11.37
N ASP A 268 -18.33 23.94 -10.81
CA ASP A 268 -19.46 23.11 -11.26
C ASP A 268 -19.17 21.60 -11.33
N GLY A 269 -18.15 21.12 -10.61
CA GLY A 269 -17.74 19.71 -10.62
C GLY A 269 -18.87 18.76 -10.21
N ILE A 270 -19.74 19.16 -9.26
CA ILE A 270 -20.92 18.38 -8.86
C ILE A 270 -21.96 18.29 -9.98
N GLN A 271 -22.15 19.36 -10.76
CA GLN A 271 -23.11 19.35 -11.88
C GLN A 271 -22.60 18.47 -13.01
N HIS A 272 -21.31 18.56 -13.34
CA HIS A 272 -20.67 17.69 -14.33
C HIS A 272 -20.70 16.22 -13.88
N LEU A 273 -20.44 15.94 -12.60
CA LEU A 273 -20.55 14.61 -12.02
C LEU A 273 -21.97 14.02 -12.16
N LYS A 274 -23.01 14.80 -11.82
CA LYS A 274 -24.41 14.38 -12.02
C LYS A 274 -24.73 14.07 -13.48
N ARG A 275 -24.12 14.81 -14.43
CA ARG A 275 -24.29 14.55 -15.86
C ARG A 275 -23.68 13.22 -16.28
N GLN A 276 -22.54 12.83 -15.71
CA GLN A 276 -21.89 11.54 -16.02
C GLN A 276 -22.73 10.33 -15.58
N PHE A 277 -23.42 10.41 -14.44
CA PHE A 277 -24.37 9.37 -14.03
C PHE A 277 -25.56 9.20 -14.99
N LYS A 278 -25.91 10.28 -15.70
CA LYS A 278 -27.01 10.31 -16.68
C LYS A 278 -26.52 10.08 -18.12
N SER A 279 -25.33 9.50 -18.28
CA SER A 279 -24.78 9.14 -19.59
C SER A 279 -25.70 8.16 -20.33
N GLU A 280 -25.73 8.25 -21.66
CA GLU A 280 -26.49 7.32 -22.51
C GLU A 280 -25.92 5.90 -22.49
N GLN A 281 -24.63 5.75 -22.14
CA GLN A 281 -23.96 4.46 -22.02
C GLN A 281 -23.99 3.96 -20.57
N PRO A 282 -24.20 2.65 -20.35
CA PRO A 282 -24.20 2.08 -19.01
C PRO A 282 -22.81 2.17 -18.41
N LEU A 283 -22.72 2.73 -17.21
CA LEU A 283 -21.47 2.85 -16.47
C LEU A 283 -20.94 1.48 -16.01
N THR A 284 -19.63 1.32 -16.06
CA THR A 284 -18.91 0.17 -15.53
C THR A 284 -18.63 0.31 -14.03
N ALA A 285 -18.28 -0.80 -13.36
CA ALA A 285 -17.87 -0.80 -11.95
C ALA A 285 -16.75 0.23 -11.66
N LEU A 286 -15.77 0.34 -12.56
CA LEU A 286 -14.66 1.29 -12.46
C LEU A 286 -15.16 2.73 -12.51
N GLU A 287 -16.07 3.06 -13.43
CA GLU A 287 -16.59 4.42 -13.57
C GLU A 287 -17.50 4.81 -12.40
N TYR A 288 -18.36 3.91 -11.93
CA TYR A 288 -19.13 4.11 -10.69
C TYR A 288 -18.19 4.39 -9.50
N ASN A 289 -17.14 3.59 -9.35
CA ASN A 289 -16.17 3.77 -8.26
C ASN A 289 -15.42 5.10 -8.41
N ALA A 290 -14.97 5.45 -9.61
CA ALA A 290 -14.27 6.70 -9.87
C ALA A 290 -15.14 7.93 -9.54
N LEU A 291 -16.43 7.91 -9.86
CA LEU A 291 -17.35 9.02 -9.56
C LEU A 291 -17.66 9.15 -8.06
N LEU A 292 -17.77 8.04 -7.34
CA LEU A 292 -18.19 8.04 -5.93
C LEU A 292 -17.02 8.10 -4.92
N SER A 293 -15.88 7.50 -5.25
CA SER A 293 -14.75 7.33 -4.32
C SER A 293 -14.18 8.64 -3.77
N PRO A 294 -14.10 9.77 -4.51
CA PRO A 294 -13.57 11.01 -3.94
C PRO A 294 -14.39 11.48 -2.74
N PHE A 295 -15.72 11.35 -2.83
CA PHE A 295 -16.61 11.75 -1.77
C PHE A 295 -16.62 10.78 -0.61
N ALA A 296 -16.42 9.49 -0.86
CA ALA A 296 -16.22 8.53 0.21
C ALA A 296 -14.98 8.89 1.06
N GLN A 297 -13.92 9.46 0.47
CA GLN A 297 -12.73 9.85 1.23
C GLN A 297 -12.90 11.07 2.13
N CYS A 298 -13.74 12.02 1.72
CA CYS A 298 -14.00 13.24 2.48
C CYS A 298 -15.37 13.28 3.19
N ILE A 299 -16.11 12.17 3.23
CA ILE A 299 -17.52 12.14 3.66
C ILE A 299 -17.75 12.72 5.05
N ASP A 300 -16.81 12.51 5.98
CA ASP A 300 -16.87 13.02 7.35
C ASP A 300 -16.82 14.57 7.42
N TYR A 301 -16.33 15.20 6.36
CA TYR A 301 -16.19 16.64 6.21
C TYR A 301 -17.27 17.25 5.30
N LEU A 302 -18.28 16.47 4.87
CA LEU A 302 -19.38 16.97 4.05
C LEU A 302 -20.63 17.30 4.90
N PHE A 303 -21.40 18.29 4.45
CA PHE A 303 -22.78 18.50 4.91
C PHE A 303 -23.67 17.42 4.29
N ILE A 304 -23.87 16.31 5.02
CA ILE A 304 -24.59 15.12 4.53
C ILE A 304 -26.00 15.46 4.03
N ASP A 305 -26.72 16.36 4.71
CA ASP A 305 -28.07 16.78 4.31
C ASP A 305 -28.12 17.34 2.87
N LYS A 306 -27.06 18.03 2.43
CA LYS A 306 -26.96 18.60 1.08
C LYS A 306 -26.57 17.57 0.01
N TYR A 307 -25.97 16.46 0.42
CA TYR A 307 -25.55 15.37 -0.45
C TYR A 307 -26.48 14.16 -0.43
N GLN A 308 -27.41 14.09 0.50
CA GLN A 308 -28.28 12.94 0.69
C GLN A 308 -29.01 12.57 -0.60
N GLN A 309 -29.50 13.56 -1.36
CA GLN A 309 -30.16 13.34 -2.64
C GLN A 309 -29.19 12.85 -3.74
N LEU A 310 -27.96 13.40 -3.79
CA LEU A 310 -26.94 12.96 -4.76
C LEU A 310 -26.57 11.51 -4.49
N PHE A 311 -26.26 11.17 -3.24
CA PHE A 311 -25.90 9.81 -2.88
C PHE A 311 -27.09 8.88 -3.02
N SER A 312 -28.32 9.26 -2.66
CA SER A 312 -29.47 8.34 -2.73
C SER A 312 -29.73 7.86 -4.14
N GLU A 313 -29.73 8.76 -5.12
CA GLU A 313 -30.00 8.42 -6.53
C GLU A 313 -28.87 7.51 -7.07
N HIS A 314 -27.62 7.95 -6.96
CA HIS A 314 -26.50 7.29 -7.65
C HIS A 314 -25.91 6.10 -6.88
N THR A 315 -26.01 6.06 -5.55
CA THR A 315 -25.64 4.86 -4.77
C THR A 315 -26.64 3.75 -5.04
N GLU A 316 -27.94 4.04 -5.15
CA GLU A 316 -28.93 3.02 -5.49
C GLU A 316 -28.77 2.48 -6.91
N GLU A 317 -28.44 3.34 -7.88
CA GLU A 317 -28.06 2.92 -9.24
C GLU A 317 -26.84 1.98 -9.24
N ALA A 318 -25.78 2.36 -8.52
CA ALA A 318 -24.57 1.54 -8.38
C ALA A 318 -24.86 0.20 -7.68
N LEU A 319 -25.74 0.19 -6.66
CA LEU A 319 -26.16 -1.04 -5.99
C LEU A 319 -26.96 -1.96 -6.89
N ASN A 320 -27.86 -1.41 -7.68
CA ASN A 320 -28.63 -2.18 -8.64
C ASN A 320 -27.72 -2.75 -9.74
N TYR A 321 -26.72 -1.99 -10.20
CA TYR A 321 -25.69 -2.49 -11.09
C TYR A 321 -24.96 -3.71 -10.49
N VAL A 322 -24.45 -3.58 -9.26
CA VAL A 322 -23.71 -4.64 -8.57
C VAL A 322 -24.57 -5.90 -8.34
N LYS A 323 -25.86 -5.75 -8.01
CA LYS A 323 -26.79 -6.87 -7.82
C LYS A 323 -27.07 -7.65 -9.11
N ASN A 324 -27.00 -6.99 -10.27
CA ASN A 324 -27.31 -7.57 -11.57
C ASN A 324 -26.08 -8.05 -12.35
N LEU A 325 -24.91 -8.10 -11.71
CA LEU A 325 -23.68 -8.63 -12.31
C LEU A 325 -23.84 -10.12 -12.68
N LYS A 326 -23.33 -10.47 -13.87
CA LYS A 326 -23.35 -11.82 -14.43
C LYS A 326 -21.98 -12.48 -14.26
N GLU A 327 -21.93 -13.79 -14.51
CA GLU A 327 -20.68 -14.55 -14.43
C GLU A 327 -19.56 -14.04 -15.33
N GLU A 328 -19.90 -13.42 -16.47
CA GLU A 328 -18.93 -12.87 -17.41
C GLU A 328 -18.21 -11.63 -16.85
N ASP A 329 -18.90 -10.82 -16.04
CA ASP A 329 -18.36 -9.59 -15.44
C ASP A 329 -17.26 -9.89 -14.40
N PHE A 330 -17.26 -11.10 -13.83
CA PHE A 330 -16.26 -11.53 -12.85
C PHE A 330 -14.99 -12.10 -13.50
N LYS A 331 -15.01 -12.40 -14.80
CA LYS A 331 -13.89 -13.03 -15.52
C LYS A 331 -12.89 -12.02 -16.09
N THR A 332 -13.23 -10.74 -16.09
CA THR A 332 -12.42 -9.64 -16.63
C THR A 332 -11.36 -9.17 -15.63
N GLU A 333 -10.31 -8.49 -16.12
CA GLU A 333 -9.30 -7.85 -15.28
C GLU A 333 -9.89 -6.73 -14.41
N SER A 334 -11.06 -6.19 -14.79
CA SER A 334 -11.76 -5.14 -14.06
C SER A 334 -12.54 -5.63 -12.83
N ALA A 335 -12.52 -6.93 -12.51
CA ALA A 335 -13.26 -7.48 -11.37
C ALA A 335 -12.79 -6.92 -10.02
N SER A 336 -11.54 -6.45 -9.89
CA SER A 336 -11.08 -5.73 -8.68
C SER A 336 -11.88 -4.45 -8.42
N SER A 337 -12.28 -3.76 -9.49
CA SER A 337 -13.06 -2.52 -9.43
C SER A 337 -14.45 -2.73 -8.78
N ILE A 338 -14.99 -3.95 -8.86
CA ILE A 338 -16.27 -4.31 -8.21
C ILE A 338 -16.11 -4.24 -6.69
N PHE A 339 -15.01 -4.76 -6.15
CA PHE A 339 -14.73 -4.74 -4.70
C PHE A 339 -14.35 -3.34 -4.21
N GLU A 340 -13.63 -2.57 -5.03
CA GLU A 340 -13.38 -1.16 -4.74
C GLU A 340 -14.68 -0.37 -4.68
N LEU A 341 -15.59 -0.57 -5.64
CA LEU A 341 -16.94 0.02 -5.61
C LEU A 341 -17.70 -0.40 -4.35
N LEU A 342 -17.74 -1.69 -4.00
CA LEU A 342 -18.39 -2.16 -2.77
C LEU A 342 -17.82 -1.49 -1.51
N THR A 343 -16.50 -1.32 -1.45
CA THR A 343 -15.82 -0.62 -0.34
C THR A 343 -16.25 0.84 -0.27
N THR A 344 -16.27 1.53 -1.41
CA THR A 344 -16.73 2.92 -1.54
C THR A 344 -18.19 3.07 -1.11
N LEU A 345 -19.09 2.24 -1.64
CA LEU A 345 -20.51 2.26 -1.30
C LEU A 345 -20.74 1.96 0.18
N ARG A 346 -19.95 1.06 0.78
CA ARG A 346 -20.01 0.77 2.21
C ARG A 346 -19.61 1.97 3.05
N LYS A 347 -18.51 2.65 2.71
CA LYS A 347 -18.04 3.86 3.42
C LYS A 347 -19.06 5.00 3.33
N ILE A 348 -19.72 5.16 2.18
CA ILE A 348 -20.83 6.12 2.03
C ILE A 348 -22.01 5.69 2.91
N SER A 349 -22.40 4.41 2.83
CA SER A 349 -23.54 3.88 3.58
C SER A 349 -23.35 3.98 5.09
N SER A 350 -22.13 3.81 5.62
CA SER A 350 -21.89 3.92 7.07
C SER A 350 -22.14 5.31 7.64
N VAL A 351 -22.11 6.36 6.82
CA VAL A 351 -22.33 7.74 7.28
C VAL A 351 -23.72 8.24 6.90
N VAL A 352 -24.23 7.86 5.71
CA VAL A 352 -25.53 8.35 5.21
C VAL A 352 -26.69 7.45 5.65
N TRP A 353 -26.48 6.13 5.71
CA TRP A 353 -27.52 5.13 6.02
C TRP A 353 -26.96 3.99 6.87
N GLU A 354 -26.71 4.23 8.16
CA GLU A 354 -26.19 3.21 9.10
C GLU A 354 -26.96 1.88 9.04
N ASN A 355 -28.29 1.94 8.87
CA ASN A 355 -29.16 0.76 8.76
C ASN A 355 -28.93 -0.11 7.52
N ARG A 356 -28.24 0.39 6.48
CA ARG A 356 -27.97 -0.35 5.24
C ARG A 356 -26.61 -1.06 5.23
N VAL A 357 -25.74 -0.79 6.21
CA VAL A 357 -24.37 -1.37 6.25
C VAL A 357 -24.40 -2.90 6.26
N ALA A 358 -25.32 -3.52 7.02
CA ALA A 358 -25.45 -4.98 7.06
C ALA A 358 -25.82 -5.57 5.68
N GLN A 359 -26.71 -4.93 4.94
CA GLN A 359 -27.10 -5.36 3.58
C GLN A 359 -25.92 -5.24 2.60
N MET A 360 -25.05 -4.24 2.80
CA MET A 360 -23.85 -4.05 2.01
C MET A 360 -22.80 -5.14 2.27
N GLU A 361 -22.66 -5.54 3.54
CA GLU A 361 -21.78 -6.64 3.93
C GLU A 361 -22.27 -7.98 3.37
N GLU A 362 -23.57 -8.24 3.45
CA GLU A 362 -24.21 -9.43 2.84
C GLU A 362 -23.97 -9.47 1.33
N LEU A 363 -24.20 -8.36 0.61
CA LEU A 363 -23.94 -8.27 -0.82
C LEU A 363 -22.46 -8.49 -1.16
N HIS A 364 -21.54 -7.98 -0.33
CA HIS A 364 -20.10 -8.20 -0.51
C HIS A 364 -19.77 -9.70 -0.37
N PHE A 365 -20.29 -10.36 0.67
CA PHE A 365 -20.12 -11.80 0.86
C PHE A 365 -20.75 -12.63 -0.27
N ASP A 366 -21.91 -12.26 -0.78
CA ASP A 366 -22.57 -12.93 -1.90
C ASP A 366 -21.71 -12.88 -3.17
N ILE A 367 -21.08 -11.74 -3.45
CA ILE A 367 -20.18 -11.59 -4.62
C ILE A 367 -18.91 -12.39 -4.43
N LEU A 368 -18.31 -12.38 -3.24
CA LEU A 368 -17.16 -13.23 -2.92
C LEU A 368 -17.50 -14.72 -3.12
N LEU A 369 -18.66 -15.15 -2.62
CA LEU A 369 -19.13 -16.53 -2.78
C LEU A 369 -19.24 -16.90 -4.26
N LYS A 370 -19.94 -16.06 -5.05
CA LYS A 370 -20.09 -16.26 -6.49
C LYS A 370 -18.72 -16.38 -7.16
N MET A 371 -17.81 -15.43 -6.93
CA MET A 371 -16.49 -15.40 -7.58
C MET A 371 -15.60 -16.58 -7.21
N VAL A 372 -15.59 -17.02 -5.94
CA VAL A 372 -14.82 -18.19 -5.50
C VAL A 372 -15.36 -19.49 -6.13
N THR A 373 -16.67 -19.57 -6.37
CA THR A 373 -17.29 -20.77 -6.97
C THR A 373 -17.09 -20.88 -8.48
N LEU A 374 -16.71 -19.80 -9.16
CA LEU A 374 -16.46 -19.84 -10.60
C LEU A 374 -15.21 -20.66 -10.92
N SER A 375 -15.21 -21.36 -12.06
CA SER A 375 -14.04 -22.10 -12.55
C SER A 375 -12.91 -21.21 -13.08
N ASN A 376 -13.13 -19.90 -13.19
CA ASN A 376 -12.17 -18.96 -13.75
C ASN A 376 -11.11 -18.54 -12.71
N PHE A 377 -9.83 -18.70 -13.07
CA PHE A 377 -8.70 -18.34 -12.21
C PHE A 377 -8.72 -16.88 -11.75
N ASN A 378 -8.98 -15.92 -12.64
CA ASN A 378 -8.97 -14.49 -12.30
C ASN A 378 -10.08 -14.16 -11.28
N ALA A 379 -11.26 -14.75 -11.43
CA ALA A 379 -12.35 -14.59 -10.47
C ALA A 379 -11.98 -15.14 -9.08
N LYS A 380 -11.41 -16.35 -9.01
CA LYS A 380 -10.93 -16.94 -7.76
C LYS A 380 -9.79 -16.12 -7.14
N MET A 381 -8.84 -15.67 -7.94
CA MET A 381 -7.71 -14.87 -7.47
C MET A 381 -8.15 -13.51 -6.93
N ASN A 382 -9.06 -12.81 -7.61
CA ASN A 382 -9.55 -11.50 -7.17
C ASN A 382 -10.37 -11.60 -5.88
N SER A 383 -11.21 -12.64 -5.74
CA SER A 383 -11.91 -12.89 -4.48
C SER A 383 -10.96 -13.23 -3.33
N LEU A 384 -9.89 -14.00 -3.59
CA LEU A 384 -8.85 -14.26 -2.57
C LEU A 384 -8.04 -13.01 -2.20
N LYS A 385 -7.74 -12.14 -3.15
CA LYS A 385 -7.08 -10.84 -2.88
C LYS A 385 -7.95 -9.97 -1.98
N GLU A 386 -9.25 -9.89 -2.25
CA GLU A 386 -10.18 -9.13 -1.43
C GLU A 386 -10.34 -9.75 -0.03
N LEU A 387 -10.48 -11.08 0.07
CA LEU A 387 -10.49 -11.78 1.36
C LEU A 387 -9.21 -11.51 2.17
N SER A 388 -8.04 -11.53 1.53
CA SER A 388 -6.77 -11.21 2.19
C SER A 388 -6.78 -9.76 2.72
N LYS A 389 -7.25 -8.81 1.91
CA LYS A 389 -7.39 -7.39 2.30
C LYS A 389 -8.37 -7.22 3.46
N MET A 390 -9.49 -7.95 3.46
CA MET A 390 -10.45 -7.95 4.56
C MET A 390 -9.88 -8.52 5.86
N ILE A 391 -9.06 -9.57 5.77
CA ILE A 391 -8.38 -10.18 6.91
C ILE A 391 -7.33 -9.23 7.51
N GLU A 392 -6.58 -8.53 6.65
CA GLU A 392 -5.56 -7.57 7.08
C GLU A 392 -6.18 -6.29 7.65
N ASN A 393 -7.27 -5.79 7.05
CA ASN A 393 -7.91 -4.54 7.44
C ASN A 393 -8.94 -4.72 8.56
N ARG A 394 -8.45 -4.69 9.81
CA ARG A 394 -9.25 -4.84 11.05
C ARG A 394 -10.36 -3.81 11.26
N ARG A 395 -10.38 -2.71 10.50
CA ARG A 395 -11.38 -1.63 10.64
C ARG A 395 -12.60 -1.84 9.75
N SER A 396 -12.53 -2.76 8.79
CA SER A 396 -13.59 -2.99 7.82
C SER A 396 -14.64 -3.93 8.41
N ILE A 397 -14.48 -5.25 8.41
CA ILE A 397 -15.49 -6.19 8.93
C ILE A 397 -14.95 -6.91 10.17
N PRO A 398 -15.74 -7.09 11.24
CA PRO A 398 -15.31 -7.84 12.42
C PRO A 398 -14.78 -9.24 12.06
N ARG A 399 -13.64 -9.60 12.65
CA ARG A 399 -12.94 -10.87 12.39
C ARG A 399 -13.85 -12.09 12.52
N ASP A 400 -14.71 -12.07 13.53
CA ASP A 400 -15.57 -13.19 13.89
C ASP A 400 -16.65 -13.43 12.81
N ILE A 401 -17.17 -12.37 12.20
CA ILE A 401 -18.16 -12.47 11.12
C ILE A 401 -17.52 -13.10 9.88
N VAL A 402 -16.33 -12.62 9.50
CA VAL A 402 -15.58 -13.17 8.35
C VAL A 402 -15.23 -14.64 8.59
N SER A 403 -14.72 -14.99 9.79
CA SER A 403 -14.38 -16.37 10.15
C SER A 403 -15.60 -17.29 10.12
N LYS A 404 -16.73 -16.84 10.67
CA LYS A 404 -17.98 -17.60 10.67
C LYS A 404 -18.48 -17.85 9.25
N TRP A 405 -18.49 -16.82 8.42
CA TRP A 405 -18.92 -16.92 7.02
C TRP A 405 -18.06 -17.90 6.22
N ILE A 406 -16.73 -17.87 6.40
CA ILE A 406 -15.79 -18.77 5.72
C ILE A 406 -16.10 -20.24 6.04
N ILE A 407 -16.36 -20.53 7.32
CA ILE A 407 -16.68 -21.89 7.79
C ILE A 407 -18.05 -22.33 7.27
N GLU A 408 -19.08 -21.48 7.43
CA GLU A 408 -20.46 -21.80 7.03
C GLU A 408 -20.61 -22.08 5.52
N HIS A 409 -19.84 -21.40 4.68
CA HIS A 409 -19.91 -21.56 3.22
C HIS A 409 -18.86 -22.52 2.64
N SER A 410 -18.08 -23.17 3.51
CA SER A 410 -16.95 -24.04 3.15
C SER A 410 -16.05 -23.39 2.08
N ILE A 411 -15.65 -22.14 2.31
CA ILE A 411 -14.86 -21.39 1.31
C ILE A 411 -13.51 -22.07 1.07
N LEU A 412 -12.92 -22.64 2.12
CA LEU A 412 -11.65 -23.35 2.03
C LEU A 412 -11.72 -24.52 1.03
N SER A 413 -12.81 -25.30 1.03
CA SER A 413 -12.98 -26.41 0.09
C SER A 413 -13.01 -25.92 -1.36
N LYS A 414 -13.78 -24.87 -1.64
CA LYS A 414 -13.93 -24.27 -2.98
C LYS A 414 -12.65 -23.62 -3.51
N VAL A 415 -11.88 -23.02 -2.61
CA VAL A 415 -10.58 -22.41 -2.91
C VAL A 415 -9.54 -23.48 -3.22
N LEU A 416 -9.52 -24.57 -2.46
CA LEU A 416 -8.59 -25.67 -2.67
C LEU A 416 -8.87 -26.46 -3.97
N GLU A 417 -10.10 -26.44 -4.47
CA GLU A 417 -10.42 -26.94 -5.82
C GLU A 417 -9.87 -26.04 -6.96
N GLY A 418 -9.21 -24.92 -6.64
CA GLY A 418 -8.58 -24.03 -7.62
C GLY A 418 -7.17 -24.45 -8.07
N ASP A 419 -6.47 -23.49 -8.67
CA ASP A 419 -5.15 -23.70 -9.29
C ASP A 419 -4.00 -23.71 -8.26
N ILE A 420 -3.95 -24.74 -7.39
CA ILE A 420 -2.91 -24.94 -6.36
C ILE A 420 -1.49 -25.12 -6.95
N ASP A 421 -1.39 -25.41 -8.24
CA ASP A 421 -0.10 -25.47 -8.94
C ASP A 421 0.58 -24.09 -9.04
N GLN A 422 -0.18 -23.00 -8.95
CA GLN A 422 0.36 -21.64 -9.00
C GLN A 422 0.72 -21.10 -7.60
N ILE A 423 2.00 -20.77 -7.39
CA ILE A 423 2.49 -20.32 -6.07
C ILE A 423 1.81 -19.04 -5.58
N GLN A 424 1.48 -18.11 -6.47
CA GLN A 424 0.79 -16.85 -6.12
C GLN A 424 -0.61 -17.12 -5.57
N TYR A 425 -1.30 -18.14 -6.09
CA TYR A 425 -2.60 -18.56 -5.60
C TYR A 425 -2.45 -19.17 -4.22
N VAL A 426 -1.50 -20.11 -4.07
CA VAL A 426 -1.17 -20.77 -2.80
C VAL A 426 -0.81 -19.76 -1.71
N GLU A 427 -0.07 -18.70 -2.02
CA GLU A 427 0.23 -17.65 -1.04
C GLU A 427 -1.02 -16.95 -0.50
N LYS A 428 -2.01 -16.68 -1.35
CA LYS A 428 -3.29 -16.10 -0.92
C LYS A 428 -4.16 -17.10 -0.16
N VAL A 429 -4.14 -18.37 -0.56
CA VAL A 429 -4.75 -19.45 0.22
C VAL A 429 -4.08 -19.57 1.59
N ARG A 430 -2.77 -19.39 1.69
CA ARG A 430 -2.04 -19.41 2.97
C ARG A 430 -2.58 -18.37 3.93
N THR A 431 -2.78 -17.13 3.49
CA THR A 431 -3.37 -16.07 4.32
C THR A 431 -4.75 -16.47 4.86
N LEU A 432 -5.57 -17.13 4.04
CA LEU A 432 -6.88 -17.64 4.42
C LEU A 432 -6.79 -18.78 5.45
N VAL A 433 -5.95 -19.79 5.19
CA VAL A 433 -5.77 -20.93 6.09
C VAL A 433 -5.19 -20.47 7.44
N ASP A 434 -4.20 -19.58 7.42
CA ASP A 434 -3.57 -18.99 8.60
C ASP A 434 -4.54 -18.17 9.45
N PHE A 435 -5.60 -17.65 8.84
CA PHE A 435 -6.64 -16.89 9.51
C PHE A 435 -7.64 -17.79 10.24
N ILE A 436 -8.03 -18.89 9.58
CA ILE A 436 -8.97 -19.90 10.09
C ILE A 436 -8.28 -20.86 11.05
N ALA A 437 -6.95 -21.03 10.96
CA ALA A 437 -6.17 -22.03 11.68
C ALA A 437 -6.57 -22.27 13.15
N PRO A 438 -6.86 -21.25 14.00
CA PRO A 438 -7.30 -21.50 15.37
C PRO A 438 -8.62 -22.28 15.49
N ASN A 439 -9.53 -22.11 14.52
CA ASN A 439 -10.87 -22.69 14.47
C ASN A 439 -11.04 -23.66 13.29
N ILE A 440 -9.95 -24.16 12.70
CA ILE A 440 -10.03 -25.05 11.54
C ILE A 440 -10.69 -26.37 11.94
N LEU A 441 -11.59 -26.86 11.08
CA LEU A 441 -12.29 -28.11 11.30
C LEU A 441 -11.40 -29.31 10.94
N LYS A 442 -11.69 -30.47 11.52
CA LYS A 442 -10.99 -31.70 11.18
C LYS A 442 -11.19 -32.06 9.71
N GLU A 443 -12.41 -31.87 9.18
CA GLU A 443 -12.72 -32.14 7.78
C GLU A 443 -11.87 -31.29 6.83
N ASP A 444 -11.59 -30.04 7.19
CA ASP A 444 -10.76 -29.12 6.40
C ASP A 444 -9.29 -29.58 6.35
N ILE A 445 -8.73 -30.02 7.49
CA ILE A 445 -7.38 -30.60 7.55
C ILE A 445 -7.32 -31.86 6.70
N GLU A 446 -8.31 -32.75 6.83
CA GLU A 446 -8.40 -33.99 6.04
C GLU A 446 -8.52 -33.70 4.54
N MET A 447 -9.23 -32.65 4.15
CA MET A 447 -9.37 -32.24 2.75
C MET A 447 -8.03 -31.78 2.17
N ILE A 448 -7.32 -30.86 2.85
CA ILE A 448 -5.97 -30.44 2.42
C ILE A 448 -5.04 -31.66 2.34
N TRP A 449 -5.13 -32.57 3.32
CA TRP A 449 -4.31 -33.79 3.36
C TRP A 449 -4.61 -34.75 2.20
N LYS A 450 -5.88 -34.96 1.84
CA LYS A 450 -6.25 -35.85 0.74
C LYS A 450 -5.78 -35.32 -0.61
N MET A 451 -5.75 -34.01 -0.81
CA MET A 451 -5.35 -33.39 -2.08
C MET A 451 -3.89 -33.66 -2.50
N GLN A 452 -3.03 -34.12 -1.59
CA GLN A 452 -1.65 -34.49 -1.94
C GLN A 452 -1.57 -35.75 -2.83
N HIS A 453 -2.58 -36.62 -2.79
CA HIS A 453 -2.53 -37.92 -3.45
C HIS A 453 -2.67 -37.75 -4.97
N GLY A 454 -1.70 -38.26 -5.74
CA GLY A 454 -1.72 -38.24 -7.21
C GLY A 454 -1.36 -36.90 -7.86
N ARG A 455 -0.79 -35.93 -7.11
CA ARG A 455 -0.32 -34.63 -7.62
C ARG A 455 1.21 -34.59 -7.77
N SER A 456 1.73 -33.53 -8.39
CA SER A 456 3.17 -33.32 -8.56
C SER A 456 3.87 -33.05 -7.21
N LEU A 457 5.16 -33.38 -7.10
CA LEU A 457 5.94 -33.15 -5.87
C LEU A 457 5.95 -31.66 -5.46
N ALA A 458 5.93 -30.73 -6.43
CA ALA A 458 5.86 -29.30 -6.16
C ALA A 458 4.50 -28.88 -5.56
N THR A 459 3.39 -29.44 -6.07
CA THR A 459 2.05 -29.22 -5.53
C THR A 459 1.94 -29.77 -4.10
N VAL A 460 2.55 -30.93 -3.84
CA VAL A 460 2.64 -31.52 -2.50
C VAL A 460 3.42 -30.59 -1.56
N ASP A 461 4.56 -30.05 -1.99
CA ASP A 461 5.33 -29.07 -1.21
C ASP A 461 4.52 -27.80 -0.89
N HIS A 462 3.76 -27.29 -1.85
CA HIS A 462 2.86 -26.15 -1.63
C HIS A 462 1.79 -26.46 -0.56
N LEU A 463 1.13 -27.62 -0.65
CA LEU A 463 0.11 -28.06 0.31
C LEU A 463 0.69 -28.27 1.71
N LEU A 464 1.84 -28.93 1.83
CA LEU A 464 2.53 -29.13 3.11
C LEU A 464 2.98 -27.79 3.69
N SER A 465 3.40 -26.83 2.87
CA SER A 465 3.71 -25.47 3.32
C SER A 465 2.48 -24.74 3.89
N LEU A 466 1.29 -24.92 3.30
CA LEU A 466 0.04 -24.38 3.86
C LEU A 466 -0.23 -24.96 5.25
N ILE A 467 -0.13 -26.28 5.38
CA ILE A 467 -0.33 -26.98 6.65
C ILE A 467 0.71 -26.53 7.68
N ALA A 468 1.99 -26.44 7.30
CA ALA A 468 3.06 -26.02 8.20
C ALA A 468 2.81 -24.63 8.78
N SER A 469 2.36 -23.69 7.94
CA SER A 469 2.01 -22.33 8.34
C SER A 469 0.84 -22.32 9.33
N ALA A 470 -0.24 -23.03 8.98
CA ALA A 470 -1.45 -23.12 9.79
C ALA A 470 -1.20 -23.80 11.15
N ALA A 471 -0.41 -24.87 11.15
CA ALA A 471 -0.15 -25.71 12.30
C ALA A 471 0.52 -24.95 13.45
N THR A 472 1.27 -23.87 13.16
CA THR A 472 1.83 -22.99 14.19
C THR A 472 0.78 -22.36 15.12
N LYS A 473 -0.47 -22.29 14.67
CA LYS A 473 -1.62 -21.70 15.37
C LYS A 473 -2.65 -22.74 15.84
N PHE A 474 -2.40 -24.03 15.63
CA PHE A 474 -3.31 -25.10 16.03
C PHE A 474 -3.32 -25.30 17.54
N ASN A 475 -4.48 -25.70 18.06
CA ASN A 475 -4.57 -26.28 19.39
C ASN A 475 -4.08 -27.75 19.39
N LEU A 476 -3.94 -28.34 20.57
CA LEU A 476 -3.40 -29.69 20.72
C LEU A 476 -4.27 -30.78 20.04
N GLU A 477 -5.60 -30.60 20.00
CA GLU A 477 -6.52 -31.55 19.35
C GLU A 477 -6.35 -31.53 17.83
N GLN A 478 -6.33 -30.34 17.23
CA GLN A 478 -6.08 -30.14 15.79
C GLN A 478 -4.72 -30.71 15.37
N LEU A 479 -3.68 -30.47 16.18
CA LEU A 479 -2.35 -31.04 15.93
C LEU A 479 -2.37 -32.57 15.99
N ASN A 480 -3.08 -33.17 16.95
CA ASN A 480 -3.19 -34.62 17.04
C ASN A 480 -3.94 -35.23 15.85
N TYR A 481 -4.94 -34.54 15.29
CA TYR A 481 -5.55 -34.99 14.02
C TYR A 481 -4.55 -34.99 12.87
N LEU A 482 -3.77 -33.90 12.73
CA LEU A 482 -2.73 -33.81 11.71
C LEU A 482 -1.66 -34.90 11.87
N ILE A 483 -1.19 -35.14 13.10
CA ILE A 483 -0.25 -36.22 13.41
C ILE A 483 -0.84 -37.58 13.03
N GLY A 484 -2.11 -37.85 13.34
CA GLY A 484 -2.77 -39.10 12.94
C GLY A 484 -2.80 -39.31 11.43
N PHE A 485 -2.92 -38.23 10.63
CA PHE A 485 -2.80 -38.30 9.18
C PHE A 485 -1.36 -38.55 8.71
N ILE A 486 -0.38 -37.90 9.35
CA ILE A 486 1.06 -38.11 9.10
C ILE A 486 1.45 -39.56 9.39
N ASP A 487 1.03 -40.14 10.51
CA ASP A 487 1.33 -41.51 10.91
C ASP A 487 0.75 -42.53 9.92
N ASN A 488 -0.45 -42.27 9.39
CA ASN A 488 -1.06 -43.12 8.37
C ASN A 488 -0.27 -43.04 7.05
N SER A 489 0.05 -41.82 6.58
CA SER A 489 0.84 -41.62 5.36
C SER A 489 2.26 -42.17 5.50
N TRP A 490 2.86 -42.08 6.68
CA TRP A 490 4.19 -42.63 6.96
C TRP A 490 4.27 -44.15 6.74
N LYS A 491 3.18 -44.88 7.01
CA LYS A 491 3.10 -46.33 6.82
C LYS A 491 2.86 -46.74 5.37
N THR A 492 2.15 -45.92 4.60
CA THR A 492 1.67 -46.31 3.26
C THR A 492 2.47 -45.70 2.11
N GLU A 493 3.13 -44.56 2.31
CA GLU A 493 3.69 -43.77 1.19
C GLU A 493 5.16 -43.98 0.86
N THR A 494 5.54 -43.47 -0.32
CA THR A 494 6.89 -43.55 -0.90
C THR A 494 7.96 -42.74 -0.13
N ILE A 495 9.23 -43.13 -0.25
CA ILE A 495 10.38 -42.51 0.44
C ILE A 495 10.47 -40.97 0.25
N PRO A 496 10.25 -40.39 -0.94
CA PRO A 496 10.31 -38.93 -1.12
C PRO A 496 9.25 -38.19 -0.30
N ILE A 497 8.05 -38.76 -0.20
CA ILE A 497 6.96 -38.19 0.60
C ILE A 497 7.32 -38.30 2.09
N LYS A 498 7.92 -39.42 2.52
CA LYS A 498 8.42 -39.58 3.90
C LYS A 498 9.44 -38.51 4.28
N GLU A 499 10.39 -38.17 3.41
CA GLU A 499 11.32 -37.06 3.65
C GLU A 499 10.59 -35.73 3.83
N LYS A 500 9.58 -35.44 2.99
CA LYS A 500 8.74 -34.24 3.12
C LYS A 500 7.88 -34.19 4.37
N LEU A 501 7.39 -35.33 4.85
CA LEU A 501 6.68 -35.42 6.13
C LEU A 501 7.60 -35.06 7.31
N ILE A 502 8.86 -35.46 7.27
CA ILE A 502 9.86 -35.09 8.28
C ILE A 502 10.14 -33.59 8.23
N GLU A 503 10.30 -33.00 7.02
CA GLU A 503 10.45 -31.55 6.85
C GLU A 503 9.24 -30.78 7.41
N LEU A 504 8.03 -31.28 7.17
CA LEU A 504 6.78 -30.73 7.71
C LEU A 504 6.79 -30.77 9.24
N LEU A 505 7.03 -31.93 9.86
CA LEU A 505 7.10 -32.06 11.33
C LEU A 505 8.17 -31.13 11.92
N GLY A 506 9.34 -31.05 11.29
CA GLY A 506 10.39 -30.12 11.68
C GLY A 506 9.97 -28.65 11.57
N ALA A 507 9.17 -28.28 10.56
CA ALA A 507 8.63 -26.93 10.43
C ALA A 507 7.56 -26.61 11.47
N ILE A 508 6.65 -27.55 11.73
CA ILE A 508 5.60 -27.43 12.76
C ILE A 508 6.23 -27.27 14.15
N GLY A 509 7.17 -28.16 14.50
CA GLY A 509 7.85 -28.15 15.80
C GLY A 509 8.59 -26.83 16.08
N ARG A 510 9.13 -26.17 15.05
CA ARG A 510 9.73 -24.83 15.19
C ARG A 510 8.70 -23.74 15.47
N GLY A 511 7.53 -23.80 14.84
CA GLY A 511 6.55 -22.71 14.88
C GLY A 511 5.56 -22.77 16.06
N CYS A 512 5.38 -23.93 16.68
CA CYS A 512 4.32 -24.15 17.68
C CYS A 512 4.66 -23.70 19.10
N GLN A 513 3.62 -23.69 19.95
CA GLN A 513 3.73 -23.55 21.41
C GLN A 513 4.37 -24.80 22.06
N GLU A 514 4.81 -24.67 23.32
CA GLU A 514 5.62 -25.69 24.02
C GLU A 514 4.97 -27.08 24.06
N ASP A 515 3.69 -27.20 24.41
CA ASP A 515 2.97 -28.49 24.46
C ASP A 515 2.86 -29.16 23.09
N SER A 516 2.56 -28.36 22.06
CA SER A 516 2.49 -28.82 20.67
C SER A 516 3.87 -29.26 20.14
N ALA A 517 4.93 -28.52 20.49
CA ALA A 517 6.29 -28.88 20.11
C ALA A 517 6.78 -30.14 20.83
N ALA A 518 6.43 -30.31 22.12
CA ALA A 518 6.69 -31.55 22.87
C ALA A 518 6.02 -32.75 22.18
N ARG A 519 4.77 -32.60 21.75
CA ARG A 519 4.06 -33.66 21.02
C ARG A 519 4.72 -34.00 19.69
N VAL A 520 5.17 -33.01 18.92
CA VAL A 520 5.90 -33.22 17.65
C VAL A 520 7.22 -33.95 17.89
N LEU A 521 7.95 -33.60 18.95
CA LEU A 521 9.21 -34.27 19.32
C LEU A 521 8.99 -35.74 19.72
N GLU A 522 7.89 -36.05 20.41
CA GLU A 522 7.52 -37.43 20.71
C GLU A 522 7.24 -38.24 19.44
N VAL A 523 6.55 -37.66 18.46
CA VAL A 523 6.29 -38.35 17.17
C VAL A 523 7.58 -38.57 16.38
N LEU A 524 8.44 -37.55 16.29
CA LEU A 524 9.74 -37.67 15.62
C LEU A 524 10.62 -38.71 16.34
N TRP A 525 10.53 -38.82 17.66
CA TRP A 525 11.18 -39.85 18.45
C TRP A 525 10.66 -41.24 18.08
N ASP A 526 9.34 -41.44 18.09
CA ASP A 526 8.73 -42.73 17.75
C ASP A 526 9.09 -43.16 16.32
N MET A 527 9.09 -42.23 15.35
CA MET A 527 9.51 -42.48 13.97
C MET A 527 10.99 -42.86 13.85
N ALA A 528 11.87 -42.30 14.68
CA ALA A 528 13.30 -42.63 14.66
C ALA A 528 13.60 -44.04 15.20
N HIS A 529 12.68 -44.62 15.97
CA HIS A 529 12.80 -45.95 16.57
C HIS A 529 11.98 -47.02 15.82
N GLU A 530 11.47 -46.73 14.62
CA GLU A 530 10.83 -47.75 13.79
C GLU A 530 11.86 -48.73 13.22
N ASP A 531 11.52 -50.02 13.30
CA ASP A 531 12.31 -51.10 12.73
C ASP A 531 12.33 -50.98 11.20
N GLN A 532 13.52 -50.89 10.61
CA GLN A 532 13.82 -50.76 9.16
C GLN A 532 13.87 -49.33 8.56
N LEU A 533 14.43 -48.34 9.27
CA LEU A 533 14.80 -47.06 8.65
C LEU A 533 16.15 -47.10 7.88
N HIS A 534 16.19 -46.47 6.70
CA HIS A 534 17.45 -46.21 5.99
C HIS A 534 18.26 -45.12 6.71
N ARG A 535 19.59 -45.24 6.72
CA ARG A 535 20.50 -44.34 7.46
C ARG A 535 20.33 -42.87 7.11
N SER A 536 20.08 -42.54 5.84
CA SER A 536 19.83 -41.16 5.38
C SER A 536 18.57 -40.54 5.97
N MET A 537 17.50 -41.33 6.16
CA MET A 537 16.26 -40.86 6.77
C MET A 537 16.42 -40.64 8.28
N LEU A 538 17.19 -41.51 8.95
CA LEU A 538 17.51 -41.35 10.37
C LEU A 538 18.31 -40.07 10.61
N ASP A 539 19.32 -39.80 9.77
CA ASP A 539 20.09 -38.55 9.84
C ASP A 539 19.19 -37.32 9.63
N HIS A 540 18.22 -37.40 8.71
CA HIS A 540 17.26 -36.32 8.45
C HIS A 540 16.29 -36.08 9.62
N LEU A 541 15.77 -37.16 10.25
CA LEU A 541 14.98 -37.09 11.47
C LEU A 541 15.76 -36.42 12.61
N LEU A 542 16.99 -36.88 12.87
CA LEU A 542 17.86 -36.32 13.91
C LEU A 542 18.20 -34.86 13.64
N HIS A 543 18.43 -34.48 12.38
CA HIS A 543 18.62 -33.09 12.00
C HIS A 543 17.38 -32.23 12.29
N CYS A 544 16.18 -32.76 12.06
CA CYS A 544 14.94 -32.06 12.40
C CYS A 544 14.74 -31.89 13.91
N HIS A 545 15.05 -32.92 14.72
CA HIS A 545 15.06 -32.78 16.18
C HIS A 545 15.95 -31.63 16.65
N LEU A 546 17.18 -31.57 16.11
CA LEU A 546 18.12 -30.49 16.44
C LEU A 546 17.59 -29.11 16.00
N ARG A 547 16.94 -29.02 14.84
CA ARG A 547 16.35 -27.77 14.35
C ARG A 547 15.19 -27.27 15.22
N VAL A 548 14.40 -28.15 15.81
CA VAL A 548 13.34 -27.76 16.77
C VAL A 548 13.96 -27.12 18.02
N PHE A 549 15.10 -27.64 18.48
CA PHE A 549 15.80 -27.13 19.66
C PHE A 549 16.76 -25.95 19.40
N SER A 550 17.17 -25.69 18.15
CA SER A 550 18.23 -24.71 17.85
C SER A 550 17.78 -23.25 17.89
N GLU A 551 16.47 -22.95 17.87
CA GLU A 551 15.98 -21.58 18.07
C GLU A 551 16.05 -21.20 19.56
N GLY A 552 16.71 -20.08 19.87
CA GLY A 552 17.02 -19.58 21.22
C GLY A 552 15.82 -19.14 22.05
N ARG A 553 14.85 -20.02 22.28
CA ARG A 553 13.65 -19.76 23.08
C ARG A 553 13.88 -20.22 24.53
N SER A 554 13.91 -19.27 25.47
CA SER A 554 14.20 -19.50 26.90
C SER A 554 13.18 -20.40 27.63
N TYR A 555 12.02 -20.67 27.05
CA TYR A 555 10.99 -21.54 27.66
C TYR A 555 11.24 -23.03 27.36
N TYR A 556 12.01 -23.36 26.32
CA TYR A 556 12.31 -24.75 25.96
C TYR A 556 13.37 -25.44 26.83
N TYR A 557 13.94 -24.78 27.84
CA TYR A 557 15.00 -25.38 28.67
C TYR A 557 14.54 -26.63 29.43
N ALA A 558 13.30 -26.63 29.95
CA ALA A 558 12.74 -27.79 30.64
C ALA A 558 12.56 -28.96 29.67
N LEU A 559 11.92 -28.70 28.52
CA LEU A 559 11.72 -29.69 27.47
C LEU A 559 13.04 -30.24 26.91
N LYS A 560 14.04 -29.37 26.66
CA LYS A 560 15.39 -29.76 26.24
C LYS A 560 16.04 -30.72 27.26
N ARG A 561 15.98 -30.38 28.54
CA ARG A 561 16.56 -31.19 29.62
C ARG A 561 15.91 -32.57 29.69
N ASP A 562 14.59 -32.62 29.62
CA ASP A 562 13.84 -33.87 29.73
C ASP A 562 14.04 -34.75 28.48
N TYR A 563 14.12 -34.13 27.31
CA TYR A 563 14.47 -34.82 26.06
C TYR A 563 15.91 -35.36 26.07
N CYS A 564 16.90 -34.57 26.51
CA CYS A 564 18.27 -35.04 26.68
C CYS A 564 18.36 -36.23 27.65
N ARG A 565 17.57 -36.25 28.72
CA ARG A 565 17.47 -37.41 29.63
C ARG A 565 16.90 -38.64 28.94
N LYS A 566 15.88 -38.47 28.11
CA LYS A 566 15.30 -39.54 27.28
C LYS A 566 16.35 -40.14 26.34
N CYS A 567 17.10 -39.29 25.63
CA CYS A 567 18.23 -39.71 24.78
C CYS A 567 19.30 -40.50 25.55
N MET A 568 19.70 -40.02 26.74
CA MET A 568 20.69 -40.73 27.57
C MET A 568 20.19 -42.10 28.02
N THR A 569 18.90 -42.22 28.34
CA THR A 569 18.30 -43.49 28.78
C THR A 569 18.20 -44.49 27.62
N ASP A 570 17.92 -44.02 26.40
CA ASP A 570 17.87 -44.88 25.22
C ASP A 570 19.26 -45.41 24.83
N LEU A 571 20.28 -44.54 24.84
CA LEU A 571 21.68 -44.97 24.65
C LEU A 571 22.13 -46.01 25.68
N GLN A 572 21.61 -45.95 26.91
CA GLN A 572 21.88 -46.96 27.93
C GLN A 572 21.15 -48.28 27.69
N ARG A 573 19.98 -48.27 27.03
CA ARG A 573 19.23 -49.49 26.68
C ARG A 573 19.84 -50.24 25.50
N ASN A 574 20.40 -49.54 24.53
CA ASN A 574 21.06 -50.11 23.35
C ASN A 574 22.53 -50.51 23.58
N GLN A 575 23.03 -50.40 24.81
CA GLN A 575 24.37 -50.88 25.23
C GLN A 575 24.36 -52.26 25.90
N GLY A 576 23.23 -52.97 25.90
CA GLY A 576 23.13 -54.41 26.19
C GLY A 576 22.75 -55.18 24.94
#